data_AF-A0A4P7PRI4-F1
#
_entry.id   AF-A0A4P7PRI4-F1
#
_cell.length_a   1.000
_cell.length_b   1.000
_cell.length_c   1.000
_cell.angle_alpha   90.00
_cell.angle_beta   90.00
_cell.angle_gamma   90.00
#
_symmetry.space_group_name_H-M   'P 1'
#
loop_
_entity.id
_entity.type
_entity.pdbx_description
1 polymer ?
#
loop_
_entity_poly.entity_id
_entity_poly.type
_entity_poly.pdbx_seq_one_letter_code
_entity_poly.pdbx_strand_id
1 'polypeptide(L)'
;MKKLLLIALPILLFSCKEERIGGLPDSFNGQDKIVNTDTLVNNQKPLKTDTLIFQKLSKSSVFDTVLASTLKKGFNKENVEITFCRLDFYLKGKKLFSFPVTADTSEEGDWSLYEDLFPDGKRKVFDNRFFEISYGVPACGYAQTNFLFFIENNNLQLISRNISGVDGPYGDWTEFEPNFVENKIVSLSSKKVTINSDESKPYNDENEALIRTFSDSIVYKYNGKKWSEKLETPKSKIFRTEYKTFNELYKQE
;
A
#
# COMPACT_ATOMS: atom_id res chain seq x y z
N MET A 1 -46.96 -42.83 46.79
CA MET A 1 -46.37 -42.88 45.44
C MET A 1 -46.77 -41.60 44.71
N LYS A 2 -45.92 -40.56 44.75
CA LYS A 2 -46.21 -39.23 44.20
C LYS A 2 -45.75 -39.18 42.74
N LYS A 3 -46.67 -38.90 41.83
CA LYS A 3 -46.43 -38.69 40.39
C LYS A 3 -45.76 -37.32 40.20
N LEU A 4 -44.54 -37.29 39.69
CA LEU A 4 -43.87 -36.06 39.28
C LEU A 4 -44.28 -35.76 37.84
N LEU A 5 -45.06 -34.70 37.66
CA LEU A 5 -45.49 -34.20 36.36
C LEU A 5 -44.33 -33.37 35.77
N LEU A 6 -43.66 -33.89 34.73
CA LEU A 6 -42.62 -33.15 34.01
C LEU A 6 -43.30 -32.19 33.03
N ILE A 7 -43.30 -30.89 33.34
CA ILE A 7 -43.77 -29.84 32.44
C ILE A 7 -42.62 -29.50 31.48
N ALA A 8 -42.82 -29.80 30.19
CA ALA A 8 -41.90 -29.42 29.12
C ALA A 8 -42.02 -27.91 28.83
N LEU A 9 -40.94 -27.18 29.02
CA LEU A 9 -40.82 -25.75 28.72
C LEU A 9 -40.27 -25.57 27.29
N PRO A 10 -40.95 -24.87 26.37
CA PRO A 10 -40.43 -24.66 25.02
C PRO A 10 -39.32 -23.61 25.05
N ILE A 11 -38.13 -24.00 24.57
CA ILE A 11 -36.98 -23.12 24.35
C ILE A 11 -37.31 -22.26 23.11
N LEU A 12 -37.64 -20.99 23.32
CA LEU A 12 -37.69 -19.99 22.26
C LEU A 12 -36.25 -19.67 21.83
N LEU A 13 -35.78 -20.37 20.79
CA LEU A 13 -34.56 -20.06 20.07
C LEU A 13 -34.75 -18.76 19.28
N PHE A 14 -34.48 -17.62 19.91
CA PHE A 14 -34.20 -16.39 19.17
C PHE A 14 -32.82 -16.52 18.53
N SER A 15 -32.81 -17.04 17.31
CA SER A 15 -31.66 -16.98 16.40
C SER A 15 -31.47 -15.52 15.98
N CYS A 16 -30.59 -14.79 16.66
CA CYS A 16 -30.00 -13.57 16.10
C CYS A 16 -29.20 -13.98 14.87
N LYS A 17 -29.78 -13.75 13.68
CA LYS A 17 -29.02 -13.70 12.44
C LYS A 17 -28.08 -12.51 12.51
N GLU A 18 -26.88 -12.76 12.99
CA GLU A 18 -25.77 -11.84 12.81
C GLU A 18 -25.38 -11.91 11.33
N GLU A 19 -25.79 -10.89 10.57
CA GLU A 19 -25.25 -10.65 9.23
C GLU A 19 -23.75 -10.42 9.38
N ARG A 20 -22.98 -11.49 9.14
CA ARG A 20 -21.54 -11.39 8.93
C ARG A 20 -21.33 -10.63 7.62
N ILE A 21 -21.26 -9.31 7.71
CA ILE A 21 -20.60 -8.48 6.70
C ILE A 21 -19.20 -9.08 6.57
N GLY A 22 -18.93 -9.67 5.40
CA GLY A 22 -17.69 -10.36 5.12
C GLY A 22 -16.51 -9.45 5.40
N GLY A 23 -15.73 -9.79 6.43
CA GLY A 23 -14.40 -9.24 6.61
C GLY A 23 -13.55 -9.67 5.42
N LEU A 24 -13.05 -8.68 4.66
CA LEU A 24 -11.99 -8.89 3.69
C LEU A 24 -10.65 -8.95 4.45
N PRO A 25 -9.72 -9.84 4.07
CA PRO A 25 -8.48 -10.04 4.80
C PRO A 25 -7.49 -8.87 4.62
N ASP A 26 -6.82 -8.49 5.71
CA ASP A 26 -5.69 -7.53 5.78
C ASP A 26 -4.39 -8.06 5.12
N SER A 27 -4.51 -8.87 4.07
CA SER A 27 -3.35 -9.37 3.33
C SER A 27 -3.68 -9.46 1.85
N PHE A 28 -3.17 -8.50 1.08
CA PHE A 28 -2.90 -8.75 -0.33
C PHE A 28 -1.78 -9.79 -0.38
N ASN A 29 -2.14 -11.05 -0.60
CA ASN A 29 -1.21 -12.02 -1.16
C ASN A 29 -1.17 -11.73 -2.67
N GLY A 30 0.00 -11.63 -3.28
CA GLY A 30 0.24 -11.50 -4.73
C GLY A 30 -0.26 -12.68 -5.58
N GLN A 31 -1.26 -13.43 -5.09
CA GLN A 31 -2.00 -14.48 -5.76
C GLN A 31 -3.52 -14.23 -5.79
N ASP A 32 -3.99 -13.04 -5.41
CA ASP A 32 -5.33 -12.64 -5.80
C ASP A 32 -5.33 -12.51 -7.33
N LYS A 33 -5.85 -13.56 -7.96
CA LYS A 33 -6.44 -13.46 -9.28
C LYS A 33 -7.19 -12.14 -9.34
N ILE A 34 -7.16 -11.49 -10.49
CA ILE A 34 -8.22 -10.58 -10.91
C ILE A 34 -9.51 -11.41 -10.82
N VAL A 35 -10.08 -11.49 -9.62
CA VAL A 35 -11.36 -12.11 -9.35
C VAL A 35 -12.34 -11.10 -9.89
N ASN A 36 -13.34 -11.60 -10.61
CA ASN A 36 -14.52 -10.87 -11.06
C ASN A 36 -15.29 -10.26 -9.87
N THR A 37 -14.72 -9.26 -9.20
CA THR A 37 -15.40 -8.23 -8.42
C THR A 37 -15.85 -7.07 -9.34
N ASP A 38 -15.77 -7.29 -10.66
CA ASP A 38 -15.99 -6.34 -11.74
C ASP A 38 -17.40 -5.74 -11.80
N THR A 39 -18.43 -6.40 -11.25
CA THR A 39 -19.81 -5.90 -11.38
C THR A 39 -20.32 -5.09 -10.18
N LEU A 40 -19.77 -5.29 -8.98
CA LEU A 40 -20.22 -4.55 -7.79
C LEU A 40 -19.45 -3.25 -7.58
N VAL A 41 -18.17 -3.18 -7.97
CA VAL A 41 -17.33 -1.98 -7.80
C VAL A 41 -17.45 -1.01 -8.99
N ASN A 42 -17.69 -1.50 -10.21
CA ASN A 42 -17.86 -0.61 -11.37
C ASN A 42 -19.17 0.20 -11.34
N ASN A 43 -20.23 -0.32 -10.68
CA ASN A 43 -21.56 0.30 -10.67
C ASN A 43 -21.80 1.26 -9.50
N GLN A 44 -20.86 1.39 -8.57
CA GLN A 44 -20.98 2.36 -7.48
C GLN A 44 -20.71 3.78 -7.98
N LYS A 45 -21.63 4.69 -7.67
CA LYS A 45 -21.44 6.12 -7.90
C LYS A 45 -20.34 6.63 -6.97
N PRO A 46 -19.26 7.25 -7.49
CA PRO A 46 -18.23 7.84 -6.65
C PRO A 46 -18.76 8.95 -5.75
N LEU A 47 -18.25 9.03 -4.52
CA LEU A 47 -18.45 10.14 -3.60
C LEU A 47 -17.62 11.36 -4.01
N LYS A 48 -16.36 11.11 -4.36
CA LYS A 48 -15.37 12.09 -4.84
C LYS A 48 -14.58 11.45 -5.98
N THR A 49 -14.10 12.26 -6.92
CA THR A 49 -13.19 11.78 -7.97
C THR A 49 -12.14 12.84 -8.23
N ASP A 50 -10.89 12.46 -8.04
CA ASP A 50 -9.73 13.27 -8.32
C ASP A 50 -9.10 12.85 -9.65
N THR A 51 -8.40 13.77 -10.30
CA THR A 51 -7.78 13.55 -11.61
C THR A 51 -6.27 13.70 -11.48
N LEU A 52 -5.54 12.63 -11.77
CA LEU A 52 -4.08 12.62 -11.81
C LEU A 52 -3.63 12.58 -13.27
N ILE A 53 -2.70 13.45 -13.66
CA ILE A 53 -2.22 13.57 -15.04
C ILE A 53 -0.80 13.02 -15.12
N PHE A 54 -0.58 12.05 -16.01
CA PHE A 54 0.76 11.54 -16.29
C PHE A 54 1.54 12.52 -17.17
N GLN A 55 2.78 12.81 -16.80
CA GLN A 55 3.68 13.65 -17.59
C GLN A 55 4.59 12.83 -18.51
N LYS A 56 5.08 11.67 -18.06
CA LYS A 56 6.03 10.83 -18.82
C LYS A 56 5.33 9.71 -19.57
N LEU A 57 4.39 9.03 -18.91
CA LEU A 57 3.60 7.96 -19.52
C LEU A 57 2.69 8.49 -20.64
N SER A 58 2.25 9.76 -20.56
CA SER A 58 1.50 10.40 -21.65
C SER A 58 2.36 10.62 -22.90
N LYS A 59 3.61 11.09 -22.73
CA LYS A 59 4.58 11.23 -23.84
C LYS A 59 4.87 9.89 -24.52
N SER A 60 4.80 8.79 -23.78
CA SER A 60 5.00 7.43 -24.27
C SER A 60 3.70 6.77 -24.77
N SER A 61 2.57 7.50 -24.80
CA SER A 61 1.25 7.00 -25.19
C SER A 61 0.78 5.76 -24.42
N VAL A 62 1.15 5.64 -23.14
CA VAL A 62 0.72 4.54 -22.26
C VAL A 62 -0.57 4.93 -21.55
N PHE A 63 -0.51 6.01 -20.76
CA PHE A 63 -1.67 6.61 -20.08
C PHE A 63 -1.54 8.14 -20.09
N ASP A 64 -2.66 8.83 -20.20
CA ASP A 64 -2.72 10.29 -20.07
C ASP A 64 -3.20 10.70 -18.67
N THR A 65 -4.10 9.91 -18.09
CA THR A 65 -4.82 10.30 -16.87
C THR A 65 -5.22 9.08 -16.05
N VAL A 66 -5.28 9.25 -14.73
CA VAL A 66 -5.99 8.36 -13.82
C VAL A 66 -7.10 9.14 -13.14
N LEU A 67 -8.31 8.59 -13.15
CA LEU A 67 -9.39 9.05 -12.28
C LEU A 67 -9.37 8.23 -11.00
N ALA A 68 -9.14 8.89 -9.87
CA ALA A 68 -9.11 8.27 -8.56
C ALA A 68 -10.43 8.54 -7.84
N SER A 69 -11.32 7.56 -7.87
CA SER A 69 -12.69 7.68 -7.36
C SER A 69 -12.80 7.07 -5.96
N THR A 70 -13.17 7.88 -4.97
CA THR A 70 -13.59 7.41 -3.65
C THR A 70 -15.00 6.85 -3.74
N LEU A 71 -15.19 5.57 -3.42
CA LEU A 71 -16.48 4.88 -3.54
C LEU A 71 -17.24 4.81 -2.21
N LYS A 72 -16.53 4.49 -1.13
CA LYS A 72 -17.09 4.43 0.22
C LYS A 72 -15.99 4.62 1.26
N LYS A 73 -16.39 5.09 2.44
CA LYS A 73 -15.55 5.17 3.64
C LYS A 73 -16.11 4.24 4.72
N GLY A 74 -15.24 3.71 5.55
CA GLY A 74 -15.60 2.88 6.69
C GLY A 74 -14.48 2.90 7.73
N PHE A 75 -14.58 2.06 8.74
CA PHE A 75 -13.54 1.91 9.76
C PHE A 75 -13.15 0.44 9.89
N ASN A 76 -11.88 0.18 10.16
CA ASN A 76 -11.39 -1.16 10.51
C ASN A 76 -11.69 -1.49 11.99
N LYS A 77 -11.31 -2.68 12.43
CA LYS A 77 -11.52 -3.12 13.83
C LYS A 77 -10.76 -2.29 14.87
N GLU A 78 -9.73 -1.58 14.42
CA GLU A 78 -8.86 -0.72 15.22
C GLU A 78 -9.28 0.76 15.14
N ASN A 79 -10.48 1.04 14.58
CA ASN A 79 -11.03 2.37 14.35
C ASN A 79 -10.18 3.27 13.43
N VAL A 80 -9.36 2.67 12.55
CA VAL A 80 -8.69 3.39 11.47
C VAL A 80 -9.67 3.56 10.30
N GLU A 81 -9.79 4.78 9.75
CA GLU A 81 -10.63 5.01 8.57
C GLU A 81 -10.05 4.26 7.35
N ILE A 82 -10.90 3.47 6.72
CA ILE A 82 -10.62 2.78 5.47
C ILE A 82 -11.39 3.49 4.37
N THR A 83 -10.66 3.97 3.36
CA THR A 83 -11.25 4.50 2.13
C THR A 83 -11.16 3.46 1.02
N PHE A 84 -12.31 3.07 0.47
CA PHE A 84 -12.38 2.20 -0.69
C PHE A 84 -12.45 3.05 -1.95
N CYS A 85 -11.52 2.80 -2.87
CA CYS A 85 -11.29 3.61 -4.04
C CYS A 85 -11.28 2.74 -5.31
N ARG A 86 -11.35 3.42 -6.45
CA ARG A 86 -11.13 2.84 -7.77
C ARG A 86 -10.23 3.76 -8.57
N LEU A 87 -9.19 3.19 -9.17
CA LEU A 87 -8.27 3.87 -10.07
C LEU A 87 -8.61 3.49 -11.51
N ASP A 88 -9.21 4.42 -12.25
CA ASP A 88 -9.56 4.23 -13.66
C ASP A 88 -8.48 4.89 -14.55
N PHE A 89 -7.80 4.09 -15.36
CA PHE A 89 -6.68 4.54 -16.20
C PHE A 89 -7.15 4.83 -17.63
N TYR A 90 -6.78 5.99 -18.16
CA TYR A 90 -7.24 6.48 -19.45
C TYR A 90 -6.09 6.81 -20.41
N LEU A 91 -6.34 6.59 -21.69
CA LEU A 91 -5.51 7.07 -22.81
C LEU A 91 -6.45 7.66 -23.86
N LYS A 92 -6.23 8.91 -24.25
CA LYS A 92 -7.03 9.64 -25.26
C LYS A 92 -8.54 9.56 -25.00
N GLY A 93 -8.93 9.71 -23.74
CA GLY A 93 -10.33 9.64 -23.29
C GLY A 93 -10.93 8.23 -23.22
N LYS A 94 -10.21 7.18 -23.66
CA LYS A 94 -10.66 5.80 -23.53
C LYS A 94 -10.15 5.18 -22.22
N LYS A 95 -11.07 4.65 -21.41
CA LYS A 95 -10.70 3.85 -20.23
C LYS A 95 -10.04 2.55 -20.69
N LEU A 96 -8.85 2.27 -20.20
CA LEU A 96 -8.07 1.06 -20.50
C LEU A 96 -8.13 0.05 -19.36
N PHE A 97 -7.97 0.52 -18.11
CA PHE A 97 -7.97 -0.32 -16.92
C PHE A 97 -8.80 0.29 -15.80
N SER A 98 -9.21 -0.56 -14.87
CA SER A 98 -9.86 -0.16 -13.62
C SER A 98 -9.33 -1.04 -12.50
N PHE A 99 -8.80 -0.43 -11.44
CA PHE A 99 -8.24 -1.14 -10.30
C PHE A 99 -8.95 -0.73 -9.02
N PRO A 100 -9.68 -1.64 -8.36
CA PRO A 100 -10.17 -1.39 -7.01
C PRO A 100 -8.98 -1.38 -6.05
N VAL A 101 -8.90 -0.37 -5.19
CA VAL A 101 -7.88 -0.28 -4.15
C VAL A 101 -8.51 0.15 -2.84
N THR A 102 -7.87 -0.23 -1.75
CA THR A 102 -8.24 0.23 -0.41
C THR A 102 -7.09 1.10 0.09
N ALA A 103 -7.37 2.25 0.68
CA ALA A 103 -6.38 3.11 1.31
C ALA A 103 -6.70 3.27 2.80
N ASP A 104 -5.67 3.13 3.62
CA ASP A 104 -5.73 3.46 5.04
C ASP A 104 -5.46 4.96 5.18
N THR A 105 -6.34 5.68 5.86
CA THR A 105 -6.17 7.10 6.14
C THR A 105 -6.77 7.41 7.51
N SER A 106 -6.22 8.39 8.22
CA SER A 106 -6.85 8.91 9.44
C SER A 106 -7.78 10.09 9.16
N GLU A 107 -7.63 10.75 8.00
CA GLU A 107 -8.35 11.97 7.62
C GLU A 107 -8.62 12.02 6.11
N GLU A 108 -9.15 13.13 5.58
CA GLU A 108 -9.27 13.33 4.14
C GLU A 108 -7.88 13.45 3.51
N GLY A 109 -7.47 12.42 2.78
CA GLY A 109 -6.20 12.40 2.05
C GLY A 109 -6.33 13.01 0.65
N ASP A 110 -5.17 13.40 0.12
CA ASP A 110 -4.97 13.81 -1.26
C ASP A 110 -4.26 12.71 -2.06
N TRP A 111 -4.53 12.71 -3.37
CA TRP A 111 -3.87 11.80 -4.30
C TRP A 111 -2.60 12.41 -4.86
N SER A 112 -1.55 11.60 -4.93
CA SER A 112 -0.27 11.94 -5.56
C SER A 112 0.12 10.91 -6.61
N LEU A 113 0.87 11.33 -7.62
CA LEU A 113 1.36 10.48 -8.70
C LEU A 113 2.87 10.70 -8.89
N TYR A 114 3.63 9.62 -8.86
CA TYR A 114 5.08 9.61 -9.01
C TYR A 114 5.49 8.72 -10.19
N GLU A 115 6.15 9.31 -11.19
CA GLU A 115 6.65 8.59 -12.38
C GLU A 115 8.17 8.36 -12.35
N ASP A 116 8.87 9.01 -11.40
CA ASP A 116 10.31 8.91 -11.21
C ASP A 116 10.65 8.09 -9.99
N LEU A 117 10.44 6.79 -10.14
CA LEU A 117 10.75 5.82 -9.10
C LEU A 117 12.15 5.24 -9.28
N PHE A 118 12.72 4.83 -8.16
CA PHE A 118 13.98 4.09 -8.11
C PHE A 118 15.15 4.82 -8.80
N PRO A 119 15.44 6.08 -8.43
CA PRO A 119 16.63 6.75 -8.93
C PRO A 119 17.85 5.92 -8.52
N ASP A 120 18.57 5.36 -9.49
CA ASP A 120 19.88 4.79 -9.21
C ASP A 120 20.80 5.97 -8.90
N GLY A 121 21.21 6.14 -7.65
CA GLY A 121 22.07 7.25 -7.21
C GLY A 121 23.38 7.40 -8.01
N LYS A 122 23.75 6.40 -8.83
CA LYS A 122 24.89 6.45 -9.76
C LYS A 122 24.48 6.52 -11.24
N ARG A 123 23.23 6.27 -11.59
CA ARG A 123 22.71 6.30 -12.97
C ARG A 123 21.43 7.12 -13.05
N LYS A 124 21.39 8.12 -13.94
CA LYS A 124 20.15 8.86 -14.27
C LYS A 124 19.17 8.03 -15.13
N VAL A 125 19.09 6.73 -14.90
CA VAL A 125 18.27 5.79 -15.66
C VAL A 125 17.04 5.47 -14.83
N PHE A 126 15.87 5.69 -15.41
CA PHE A 126 14.58 5.37 -14.81
C PHE A 126 13.89 4.33 -15.68
N ASP A 127 13.28 3.34 -15.04
CA ASP A 127 12.40 2.40 -15.72
C ASP A 127 10.98 2.96 -15.73
N ASN A 128 10.63 3.59 -16.86
CA ASN A 128 9.34 4.23 -17.08
C ASN A 128 8.15 3.26 -17.14
N ARG A 129 8.37 1.95 -16.95
CA ARG A 129 7.29 0.97 -16.77
C ARG A 129 6.72 1.00 -15.35
N PHE A 130 7.39 1.64 -14.40
CA PHE A 130 6.92 1.77 -13.02
C PHE A 130 6.37 3.16 -12.73
N PHE A 131 5.34 3.22 -11.91
CA PHE A 131 4.82 4.46 -11.34
C PHE A 131 4.11 4.15 -10.03
N GLU A 132 4.00 5.14 -9.15
CA GLU A 132 3.35 5.01 -7.85
C GLU A 132 2.21 6.02 -7.77
N ILE A 133 1.07 5.57 -7.25
CA ILE A 133 -0.04 6.43 -6.88
C ILE A 133 -0.17 6.32 -5.37
N SER A 134 -0.23 7.46 -4.69
CA SER A 134 -0.34 7.49 -3.23
C SER A 134 -1.60 8.23 -2.81
N TYR A 135 -2.21 7.81 -1.70
CA TYR A 135 -3.33 8.48 -1.07
C TYR A 135 -3.02 8.70 0.40
N GLY A 136 -3.09 9.95 0.86
CA GLY A 136 -2.83 10.26 2.26
C GLY A 136 -2.72 11.75 2.55
N VAL A 137 -2.36 12.09 3.77
CA VAL A 137 -2.39 13.47 4.27
C VAL A 137 -0.99 14.10 4.16
N PRO A 138 -0.82 15.20 3.41
CA PRO A 138 0.44 15.93 3.36
C PRO A 138 0.60 16.88 4.56
N ALA A 139 0.65 16.32 5.78
CA ALA A 139 0.82 17.07 7.04
C ALA A 139 1.93 16.47 7.91
N CYS A 140 2.10 16.97 9.15
CA CYS A 140 3.01 16.38 10.13
C CYS A 140 2.68 14.88 10.29
N GLY A 141 3.63 14.01 9.97
CA GLY A 141 3.43 12.56 9.97
C GLY A 141 3.18 11.89 8.62
N TYR A 142 3.08 12.64 7.50
CA TYR A 142 2.94 12.17 6.11
C TYR A 142 2.45 10.72 5.97
N ALA A 143 1.24 10.45 6.47
CA ALA A 143 0.68 9.12 6.47
C ALA A 143 0.03 8.85 5.11
N GLN A 144 0.54 7.87 4.38
CA GLN A 144 0.13 7.57 3.00
C GLN A 144 0.02 6.06 2.77
N THR A 145 -1.00 5.67 2.01
CA THR A 145 -1.02 4.39 1.33
C THR A 145 -0.43 4.56 -0.07
N ASN A 146 0.60 3.80 -0.38
CA ASN A 146 1.35 3.83 -1.62
C ASN A 146 1.03 2.58 -2.47
N PHE A 147 0.66 2.79 -3.73
CA PHE A 147 0.34 1.75 -4.70
C PHE A 147 1.38 1.76 -5.82
N LEU A 148 2.32 0.82 -5.79
CA LEU A 148 3.34 0.67 -6.82
C LEU A 148 2.79 -0.15 -7.98
N PHE A 149 2.76 0.44 -9.16
CA PHE A 149 2.29 -0.20 -10.39
C PHE A 149 3.44 -0.48 -11.36
N PHE A 150 3.21 -1.47 -12.21
CA PHE A 150 4.03 -1.82 -13.35
C PHE A 150 3.16 -1.98 -14.61
N ILE A 151 3.60 -1.43 -15.74
CA ILE A 151 2.93 -1.54 -17.03
C ILE A 151 3.92 -1.96 -18.13
N GLU A 152 3.63 -3.07 -18.79
CA GLU A 152 4.34 -3.48 -20.01
C GLU A 152 3.38 -4.23 -20.94
N ASN A 153 3.47 -3.98 -22.25
CA ASN A 153 2.67 -4.66 -23.28
C ASN A 153 1.15 -4.65 -22.99
N ASN A 154 0.60 -3.50 -22.56
CA ASN A 154 -0.82 -3.35 -22.17
C ASN A 154 -1.25 -4.29 -21.04
N ASN A 155 -0.32 -4.68 -20.16
CA ASN A 155 -0.63 -5.42 -18.95
C ASN A 155 -0.25 -4.58 -17.73
N LEU A 156 -1.25 -4.02 -17.06
CA LEU A 156 -1.09 -3.26 -15.82
C LEU A 156 -1.15 -4.22 -14.62
N GLN A 157 -0.19 -4.10 -13.71
CA GLN A 157 -0.11 -4.90 -12.50
C GLN A 157 0.16 -4.01 -11.28
N LEU A 158 -0.57 -4.23 -10.20
CA LEU A 158 -0.21 -3.73 -8.87
C LEU A 158 0.89 -4.64 -8.30
N ILE A 159 2.06 -4.06 -8.02
CA ILE A 159 3.24 -4.77 -7.51
C ILE A 159 3.23 -4.85 -6.00
N SER A 160 2.93 -3.73 -5.35
CA SER A 160 2.87 -3.67 -3.89
C SER A 160 1.92 -2.57 -3.43
N ARG A 161 1.32 -2.80 -2.27
CA ARG A 161 0.62 -1.79 -1.49
C ARG A 161 1.31 -1.66 -0.14
N ASN A 162 1.81 -0.48 0.17
CA ASN A 162 2.50 -0.22 1.43
C ASN A 162 1.93 1.01 2.12
N ILE A 163 2.06 1.06 3.44
CA ILE A 163 1.76 2.25 4.23
C ILE A 163 3.09 2.87 4.62
N SER A 164 3.15 4.20 4.58
CA SER A 164 4.25 4.97 5.14
C SER A 164 3.72 6.08 6.05
N GLY A 165 4.47 6.43 7.07
CA GLY A 165 4.23 7.60 7.91
C GLY A 165 5.59 8.17 8.30
N VAL A 166 5.84 9.45 8.02
CA VAL A 166 7.14 10.09 8.28
C VAL A 166 6.92 11.44 8.96
N ASP A 167 7.61 11.65 10.08
CA ASP A 167 7.65 12.92 10.80
C ASP A 167 9.10 13.27 11.15
N GLY A 168 9.68 14.20 10.39
CA GLY A 168 11.11 14.51 10.50
C GLY A 168 11.99 13.27 10.27
N PRO A 169 12.89 12.90 11.20
CA PRO A 169 13.68 11.66 11.10
C PRO A 169 12.92 10.39 11.49
N TYR A 170 11.71 10.51 12.03
CA TYR A 170 10.94 9.38 12.54
C TYR A 170 9.98 8.85 11.50
N GLY A 171 9.66 7.57 11.63
CA GLY A 171 8.57 7.00 10.87
C GLY A 171 8.82 5.58 10.41
N ASP A 172 7.91 5.13 9.56
CA ASP A 172 8.00 3.86 8.88
C ASP A 172 7.65 3.98 7.40
N TRP A 173 8.37 3.24 6.57
CA TRP A 173 8.14 3.19 5.13
C TRP A 173 8.67 1.88 4.55
N THR A 174 8.41 1.69 3.26
CA THR A 174 9.01 0.60 2.50
C THR A 174 10.18 1.13 1.70
N GLU A 175 11.37 0.56 1.92
CA GLU A 175 12.52 0.81 1.06
C GLU A 175 12.57 -0.22 -0.05
N PHE A 176 12.80 0.26 -1.26
CA PHE A 176 12.96 -0.56 -2.43
C PHE A 176 14.39 -0.51 -2.96
N GLU A 177 14.90 -1.67 -3.36
CA GLU A 177 16.22 -1.85 -3.95
C GLU A 177 16.04 -2.47 -5.35
N PRO A 178 16.04 -1.64 -6.40
CA PRO A 178 15.87 -2.11 -7.78
C PRO A 178 17.12 -2.85 -8.27
N ASN A 179 16.92 -3.90 -9.06
CA ASN A 179 17.99 -4.54 -9.81
C ASN A 179 17.79 -4.30 -11.31
N PHE A 180 18.67 -3.47 -11.88
CA PHE A 180 18.67 -3.12 -13.29
C PHE A 180 19.51 -4.07 -14.12
N VAL A 181 18.93 -4.55 -15.22
CA VAL A 181 19.67 -5.11 -16.35
C VAL A 181 19.46 -4.16 -17.51
N GLU A 182 20.57 -3.57 -17.99
CA GLU A 182 20.56 -2.44 -18.91
C GLU A 182 19.78 -1.26 -18.29
N ASN A 183 18.62 -0.92 -18.86
CA ASN A 183 17.74 0.17 -18.41
C ASN A 183 16.39 -0.34 -17.87
N LYS A 184 16.29 -1.64 -17.60
CA LYS A 184 15.05 -2.29 -17.16
C LYS A 184 15.25 -2.94 -15.80
N ILE A 185 14.33 -2.70 -14.88
CA ILE A 185 14.24 -3.42 -13.62
C ILE A 185 13.73 -4.82 -13.93
N VAL A 186 14.48 -5.84 -13.52
CA VAL A 186 14.15 -7.26 -13.70
C VAL A 186 13.80 -7.96 -12.39
N SER A 187 14.28 -7.41 -11.27
CA SER A 187 13.88 -7.77 -9.92
C SER A 187 13.91 -6.54 -9.01
N LEU A 188 13.13 -6.58 -7.95
CA LEU A 188 13.04 -5.54 -6.92
C LEU A 188 13.07 -6.25 -5.58
N SER A 189 13.89 -5.80 -4.63
CA SER A 189 13.72 -6.18 -3.23
C SER A 189 13.07 -5.05 -2.46
N SER A 190 12.27 -5.37 -1.46
CA SER A 190 11.76 -4.41 -0.50
C SER A 190 12.01 -4.86 0.92
N LYS A 191 12.01 -3.91 1.85
CA LYS A 191 12.01 -4.13 3.29
C LYS A 191 11.21 -3.02 3.97
N LYS A 192 10.48 -3.36 5.02
CA LYS A 192 9.89 -2.35 5.89
C LYS A 192 10.99 -1.78 6.79
N VAL A 193 11.07 -0.46 6.84
CA VAL A 193 12.00 0.29 7.68
C VAL A 193 11.19 1.06 8.70
N THR A 194 11.67 1.07 9.94
CA THR A 194 11.11 1.92 11.01
C THR A 194 12.24 2.59 11.76
N ILE A 195 12.13 3.90 11.99
CA ILE A 195 13.09 4.71 12.73
C ILE A 195 12.38 5.41 13.90
N ASN A 196 12.92 5.19 15.09
CA ASN A 196 12.45 5.73 16.37
C ASN A 196 13.64 6.26 17.18
N SER A 197 13.38 7.05 18.21
CA SER A 197 14.40 7.43 19.20
C SER A 197 14.91 6.22 19.98
N ASP A 198 16.20 6.22 20.34
CA ASP A 198 16.77 5.27 21.29
C ASP A 198 16.51 5.75 22.72
N GLU A 199 15.38 5.32 23.29
CA GLU A 199 14.97 5.66 24.67
C GLU A 199 15.96 5.18 25.75
N SER A 200 16.94 4.34 25.41
CA SER A 200 18.00 3.94 26.33
C SER A 200 19.12 4.99 26.48
N LYS A 201 19.10 6.04 25.65
CA LYS A 201 20.07 7.14 25.65
C LYS A 201 19.39 8.45 26.04
N PRO A 202 20.13 9.38 26.67
CA PRO A 202 19.62 10.72 26.91
C PRO A 202 19.33 11.40 25.57
N TYR A 203 18.22 12.12 25.50
CA TYR A 203 17.86 12.95 24.36
C TYR A 203 18.96 13.98 24.06
N ASN A 204 19.28 14.14 22.78
CA ASN A 204 20.25 15.11 22.27
C ASN A 204 19.65 15.74 21.01
N ASP A 205 19.36 17.03 21.07
CA ASP A 205 18.74 17.80 19.99
C ASP A 205 19.66 18.03 18.78
N GLU A 206 20.98 18.10 19.00
CA GLU A 206 21.97 18.29 17.93
C GLU A 206 22.26 17.01 17.14
N ASN A 207 22.21 15.85 17.81
CA ASN A 207 22.57 14.56 17.21
C ASN A 207 21.94 13.40 17.97
N GLU A 208 20.62 13.28 17.85
CA GLU A 208 19.81 12.30 18.56
C GLU A 208 20.26 10.85 18.27
N ALA A 209 20.18 9.98 19.29
CA ALA A 209 20.36 8.55 19.12
C ALA A 209 19.07 7.92 18.59
N LEU A 210 19.17 7.20 17.48
CA LEU A 210 18.07 6.60 16.74
C LEU A 210 18.25 5.08 16.63
N ILE A 211 17.12 4.38 16.64
CA ILE A 211 17.03 2.95 16.35
C ILE A 211 16.35 2.78 15.01
N ARG A 212 17.07 2.18 14.06
CA ARG A 212 16.55 1.82 12.74
C ARG A 212 16.36 0.31 12.66
N THR A 213 15.15 -0.14 12.39
CA THR A 213 14.81 -1.57 12.30
C THR A 213 14.34 -1.95 10.91
N PHE A 214 14.52 -3.23 10.57
CA PHE A 214 14.13 -3.79 9.28
C PHE A 214 13.28 -5.05 9.48
N SER A 215 12.13 -5.11 8.83
CA SER A 215 11.25 -6.27 8.78
C SER A 215 10.74 -6.53 7.37
N ASP A 216 10.03 -7.64 7.19
CA ASP A 216 9.23 -7.92 5.99
C ASP A 216 10.01 -7.78 4.66
N SER A 217 11.15 -8.47 4.56
CA SER A 217 11.92 -8.48 3.32
C SER A 217 11.21 -9.31 2.24
N ILE A 218 10.88 -8.67 1.13
CA ILE A 218 10.19 -9.29 -0.01
C ILE A 218 11.05 -9.15 -1.25
N VAL A 219 11.11 -10.19 -2.07
CA VAL A 219 11.75 -10.18 -3.39
C VAL A 219 10.68 -10.32 -4.47
N TYR A 220 10.63 -9.37 -5.38
CA TYR A 220 9.81 -9.38 -6.57
C TYR A 220 10.66 -9.72 -7.79
N LYS A 221 10.17 -10.64 -8.63
CA LYS A 221 10.84 -11.04 -9.87
C LYS A 221 9.89 -10.95 -11.05
N TYR A 222 10.39 -10.40 -12.17
CA TYR A 222 9.67 -10.38 -13.43
C TYR A 222 10.02 -11.61 -14.27
N ASN A 223 9.01 -12.31 -14.77
CA ASN A 223 9.19 -13.49 -15.62
C ASN A 223 8.98 -13.21 -17.12
N GLY A 224 8.91 -11.94 -17.54
CA GLY A 224 8.57 -11.55 -18.91
C GLY A 224 7.08 -11.35 -19.18
N LYS A 225 6.22 -11.66 -18.20
CA LYS A 225 4.76 -11.45 -18.31
C LYS A 225 4.15 -10.80 -17.08
N LYS A 226 4.57 -11.24 -15.89
CA LYS A 226 4.08 -10.75 -14.60
C LYS A 226 5.18 -10.72 -13.57
N TRP A 227 4.98 -9.89 -12.56
CA TRP A 227 5.76 -9.92 -11.34
C TRP A 227 5.18 -10.95 -10.38
N SER A 228 6.08 -11.64 -9.67
CA SER A 228 5.75 -12.50 -8.54
C SER A 228 6.55 -12.06 -7.33
N GLU A 229 5.94 -12.08 -6.16
CA GLU A 229 6.57 -11.79 -4.88
C GLU A 229 6.94 -13.07 -4.13
N LYS A 230 7.98 -12.98 -3.30
CA LYS A 230 8.36 -13.98 -2.31
C LYS A 230 8.85 -13.28 -1.06
N LEU A 231 8.21 -13.58 0.07
CA LEU A 231 8.66 -13.14 1.38
C LEU A 231 9.90 -13.96 1.79
N GLU A 232 11.02 -13.29 2.07
CA GLU A 232 12.30 -13.92 2.45
C GLU A 232 12.49 -13.99 3.97
N THR A 233 11.80 -13.14 4.73
CA THR A 233 11.86 -13.12 6.21
C THR A 233 10.49 -13.38 6.81
N PRO A 234 10.38 -14.00 8.00
CA PRO A 234 9.08 -14.16 8.65
C PRO A 234 8.34 -12.83 8.79
N LYS A 235 7.04 -12.82 8.45
CA LYS A 235 6.20 -11.61 8.49
C LYS A 235 6.24 -10.97 9.87
N SER A 236 6.37 -9.65 9.90
CA SER A 236 6.41 -8.80 11.09
C SER A 236 7.55 -9.12 12.08
N LYS A 237 8.57 -9.87 11.65
CA LYS A 237 9.77 -10.10 12.47
C LYS A 237 10.89 -9.17 12.04
N ILE A 238 11.44 -8.45 13.02
CA ILE A 238 12.66 -7.67 12.85
C ILE A 238 13.81 -8.65 12.62
N PHE A 239 14.50 -8.51 11.49
CA PHE A 239 15.67 -9.31 11.16
C PHE A 239 16.98 -8.54 11.28
N ARG A 240 16.91 -7.20 11.42
CA ARG A 240 18.07 -6.33 11.61
C ARG A 240 17.67 -5.09 12.43
N THR A 241 18.59 -4.67 13.30
CA THR A 241 18.50 -3.43 14.06
C THR A 241 19.84 -2.70 13.93
N GLU A 242 19.79 -1.40 13.67
CA GLU A 242 20.93 -0.50 13.60
C GLU A 242 20.74 0.60 14.64
N TYR A 243 21.77 0.88 15.42
CA TYR A 243 21.83 2.02 16.32
C TYR A 243 22.70 3.09 15.65
N LYS A 244 22.13 4.25 15.42
CA LYS A 244 22.75 5.34 14.67
C LYS A 244 22.42 6.68 15.30
N THR A 245 23.29 7.65 15.17
CA THR A 245 22.89 9.04 15.47
C THR A 245 22.22 9.68 14.26
N PHE A 246 21.46 10.76 14.46
CA PHE A 246 20.81 11.52 13.38
C PHE A 246 21.79 11.85 12.25
N ASN A 247 22.98 12.39 12.57
CA ASN A 247 23.99 12.77 11.58
C ASN A 247 24.63 11.57 10.85
N GLU A 248 24.68 10.39 11.48
CA GLU A 248 25.18 9.18 10.80
C GLU A 248 24.19 8.64 9.76
N LEU A 249 22.90 8.81 10.04
CA LEU A 249 21.80 8.29 9.24
C LEU A 249 21.42 9.27 8.11
N TYR A 250 21.39 10.57 8.40
CA TYR A 250 21.04 11.65 7.48
C TYR A 250 22.25 12.55 7.23
N LYS A 251 23.29 11.98 6.61
CA LYS A 251 24.47 12.76 6.22
C LYS A 251 24.05 13.90 5.30
N GLN A 252 24.37 15.13 5.67
CA GLN A 252 24.30 16.26 4.76
C GLN A 252 25.41 16.09 3.73
N GLU A 253 25.04 15.91 2.46
CA GLU A 253 25.96 16.01 1.31
C GLU A 253 26.21 17.47 0.93
#